data_AF-A0A6P0Y1W0-F1
#
_entry.id   AF-A0A6P0Y1W0-F1
#
_cell.length_a   1.000
_cell.length_b   1.000
_cell.length_c   1.000
_cell.angle_alpha   90.00
_cell.angle_beta   90.00
_cell.angle_gamma   90.00
#
_symmetry.space_group_name_H-M   'P 1'
#
loop_
_entity.id
_entity.type
_entity.pdbx_description
1 polymer ?
#
loop_
_entity_poly.entity_id
_entity_poly.type
_entity_poly.pdbx_seq_one_letter_code
_entity_poly.pdbx_strand_id
1 'polypeptide(L)'
;MWVSWFSWQGLKQLWQKRTTHLSTVTLTSFLLFVLLEFFLLIYGLNKDISVVPRYSFVYFPALCALLGASFVHRKISNPKPTSVIFLLVIGLLSSLVVIFNLAFQKPFTPNIVARNFTQSPEPLAIVIPYGNSLDLALGLSYALAVGQLRQQHEETDLVFLDNRQGYETVWQKISELPLCARNLWIVGPGLFDDSFPSRLSLAAQQTSCNIDIGEFYRVGSYPYQLYRCRLELE
;
A
#
# COMPACT_ATOMS: atom_id res chain seq x y z
N MET A 1 17.56 9.83 21.15
CA MET A 1 17.61 9.64 22.63
C MET A 1 17.35 10.91 23.44
N TRP A 2 17.79 12.11 23.01
CA TRP A 2 17.54 13.36 23.76
C TRP A 2 16.06 13.76 23.82
N VAL A 3 15.35 13.69 22.68
CA VAL A 3 13.92 14.03 22.58
C VAL A 3 13.05 13.08 23.42
N SER A 4 13.31 11.78 23.39
CA SER A 4 12.55 10.79 24.16
C SER A 4 12.71 10.99 25.67
N TRP A 5 13.92 11.29 26.15
CA TRP A 5 14.17 11.66 27.54
C TRP A 5 13.46 12.97 27.93
N PHE A 6 13.46 13.95 27.03
CA PHE A 6 12.83 15.25 27.24
C PHE A 6 11.30 15.16 27.33
N SER A 7 10.69 14.37 26.44
CA SER A 7 9.25 14.07 26.43
C SER A 7 8.82 13.32 27.69
N TRP A 8 9.62 12.34 28.14
CA TRP A 8 9.33 11.59 29.37
C TRP A 8 9.31 12.50 30.61
N GLN A 9 10.27 13.42 30.70
CA GLN A 9 10.33 14.37 31.82
C GLN A 9 9.20 15.40 31.79
N GLY A 10 8.80 15.88 30.61
CA GLY A 10 7.64 16.76 30.46
C GLY A 10 6.33 16.07 30.84
N LEU A 11 6.15 14.81 30.42
CA LEU A 11 4.99 14.00 30.78
C LEU A 11 4.88 13.79 32.30
N LYS A 12 6.01 13.49 32.95
CA LYS A 12 6.07 13.34 34.42
C LYS A 12 5.65 14.61 35.16
N GLN A 13 6.01 15.78 34.65
CA GLN A 13 5.63 17.08 35.23
C GLN A 13 4.15 17.42 34.99
N LEU A 14 3.62 17.11 33.80
CA LEU A 14 2.19 17.25 33.47
C LEU A 14 1.30 16.37 34.36
N TRP A 15 1.80 15.19 34.72
CA TRP A 15 1.14 14.26 35.63
C TRP A 15 1.09 14.75 37.08
N GLN A 16 2.10 15.50 37.54
CA GLN A 16 2.14 16.01 38.91
C GLN A 16 1.22 17.22 39.14
N LYS A 17 0.79 17.91 38.09
CA LYS A 17 -0.01 19.14 38.20
C LYS A 17 -1.52 18.84 38.13
N ARG A 18 -2.23 19.18 39.21
CA ARG A 18 -3.66 18.84 39.42
C ARG A 18 -4.61 19.39 38.34
N THR A 19 -4.27 20.49 37.67
CA THR A 19 -5.11 21.10 36.63
C THR A 19 -5.01 20.42 35.26
N THR A 20 -3.87 19.77 34.95
CA THR A 20 -3.64 19.10 33.65
C THR A 20 -3.71 17.58 33.74
N HIS A 21 -3.68 17.04 34.97
CA HIS A 21 -3.67 15.60 35.24
C HIS A 21 -4.80 14.84 34.53
N LEU A 22 -6.04 15.35 34.58
CA LEU A 22 -7.19 14.63 34.04
C LEU A 22 -7.12 14.50 32.50
N SER A 23 -6.76 15.58 31.82
CA SER A 23 -6.57 15.58 30.35
C SER A 23 -5.36 14.74 29.91
N THR A 24 -4.27 14.74 30.69
CA THR A 24 -3.11 13.90 30.39
C THR A 24 -3.43 12.42 30.60
N VAL A 25 -4.13 12.07 31.69
CA VAL A 25 -4.53 10.68 31.97
C VAL A 25 -5.48 10.14 30.91
N THR A 26 -6.49 10.90 30.49
CA THR A 26 -7.41 10.44 29.44
C THR A 26 -6.70 10.23 28.10
N LEU A 27 -5.83 11.17 27.69
CA LEU A 27 -5.11 11.06 26.42
C LEU A 27 -4.07 9.92 26.43
N THR A 28 -3.33 9.76 27.53
CA THR A 28 -2.35 8.67 27.67
C THR A 28 -3.06 7.31 27.79
N SER A 29 -4.16 7.23 28.52
CA SER A 29 -4.97 6.01 28.62
C SER A 29 -5.52 5.60 27.26
N PHE A 30 -6.14 6.53 26.52
CA PHE A 30 -6.63 6.30 25.17
C PHE A 30 -5.51 5.78 24.25
N LEU A 31 -4.35 6.42 24.25
CA LEU A 31 -3.21 6.02 23.43
C LEU A 31 -2.70 4.62 23.80
N LEU A 32 -2.65 4.29 25.09
CA LEU A 32 -2.22 2.98 25.58
C LEU A 32 -3.20 1.88 25.20
N PHE A 33 -4.51 2.10 25.36
CA PHE A 33 -5.55 1.15 24.94
C PHE A 33 -5.51 0.89 23.43
N VAL A 34 -5.42 1.94 22.63
CA VAL A 34 -5.31 1.82 21.16
C VAL A 34 -4.06 1.03 20.75
N LEU A 35 -2.90 1.31 21.36
CA LEU A 35 -1.67 0.55 21.10
C LEU A 35 -1.77 -0.90 21.54
N LEU A 36 -2.41 -1.16 22.69
CA LEU A 36 -2.64 -2.52 23.21
C LEU A 36 -3.57 -3.32 22.30
N GLU A 37 -4.64 -2.72 21.79
CA GLU A 37 -5.54 -3.32 20.80
C GLU A 37 -4.76 -3.71 19.54
N PHE A 38 -3.90 -2.82 19.01
CA PHE A 38 -3.07 -3.15 17.86
C PHE A 38 -2.07 -4.27 18.14
N PHE A 39 -1.45 -4.24 19.32
CA PHE A 39 -0.55 -5.32 19.74
C PHE A 39 -1.29 -6.67 19.77
N LEU A 40 -2.50 -6.71 20.33
CA LEU A 40 -3.32 -7.92 20.38
C LEU A 40 -3.76 -8.37 18.99
N LEU A 41 -4.10 -7.45 18.08
CA LEU A 41 -4.45 -7.80 16.70
C LEU A 41 -3.27 -8.36 15.89
N ILE A 42 -2.09 -7.77 16.03
CA ILE A 42 -0.90 -8.20 15.29
C ILE A 42 -0.40 -9.53 15.84
N TYR A 43 -0.14 -9.61 17.15
CA TYR A 43 0.53 -10.76 17.76
C TYR A 43 -0.45 -11.83 18.27
N GLY A 44 -1.68 -11.44 18.64
CA GLY A 44 -2.71 -12.38 19.08
C GLY A 44 -3.46 -13.02 17.92
N LEU A 45 -3.75 -12.26 16.84
CA LEU A 45 -4.49 -12.75 15.68
C LEU A 45 -3.61 -13.05 14.45
N ASN A 46 -2.29 -12.83 14.52
CA ASN A 46 -1.35 -12.97 13.39
C ASN A 46 -1.86 -12.28 12.11
N LYS A 47 -2.58 -11.17 12.26
CA LYS A 47 -3.02 -10.35 11.15
C LYS A 47 -2.12 -9.12 11.06
N ASP A 48 -1.26 -9.09 10.05
CA ASP A 48 -0.40 -7.94 9.76
C ASP A 48 -1.19 -6.81 9.11
N ILE A 49 -2.01 -6.13 9.92
CA ILE A 49 -2.77 -4.95 9.49
C ILE A 49 -2.01 -3.64 9.78
N SER A 50 -0.81 -3.72 10.38
CA SER A 50 0.06 -2.58 10.71
C SER A 50 0.43 -1.71 9.50
N VAL A 51 0.31 -2.27 8.29
CA VAL A 51 0.60 -1.61 7.01
C VAL A 51 -0.52 -0.65 6.57
N VAL A 52 -1.72 -0.67 7.19
CA VAL A 52 -2.83 0.17 6.68
C VAL A 52 -2.77 1.62 7.16
N PRO A 53 -2.84 2.60 6.23
CA PRO A 53 -2.79 4.03 6.51
C PRO A 53 -3.57 4.54 7.71
N ARG A 54 -4.75 3.94 7.85
CA ARG A 54 -5.81 4.29 8.80
C ARG A 54 -5.35 4.32 10.25
N TYR A 55 -4.44 3.44 10.64
CA TYR A 55 -4.02 3.35 12.06
C TYR A 55 -3.14 4.50 12.48
N SER A 56 -2.29 5.01 11.58
CA SER A 56 -1.52 6.21 11.83
C SER A 56 -2.41 7.42 12.12
N PHE A 57 -3.67 7.47 11.65
CA PHE A 57 -4.58 8.58 11.98
C PHE A 57 -5.17 8.49 13.40
N VAL A 58 -5.16 7.32 14.04
CA VAL A 58 -5.81 7.12 15.35
C VAL A 58 -4.87 7.53 16.50
N TYR A 59 -3.63 7.03 16.51
CA TYR A 59 -2.69 7.31 17.62
C TYR A 59 -1.81 8.54 17.39
N PHE A 60 -1.55 8.94 16.15
CA PHE A 60 -0.64 10.05 15.84
C PHE A 60 -1.12 11.42 16.36
N PRO A 61 -2.40 11.82 16.23
CA PRO A 61 -2.86 13.09 16.78
C PRO A 61 -2.75 13.14 18.31
N ALA A 62 -3.07 12.05 18.99
CA ALA A 62 -2.94 11.93 20.44
C ALA A 62 -1.47 12.01 20.88
N LEU A 63 -0.56 11.35 20.16
CA LEU A 63 0.89 11.42 20.42
C LEU A 63 1.42 12.85 20.22
N CYS A 64 1.07 13.50 19.12
CA CYS A 64 1.47 14.88 18.82
C CYS A 64 0.95 15.87 19.86
N ALA A 65 -0.28 15.72 20.33
CA ALA A 65 -0.86 16.55 21.38
C ALA A 65 -0.14 16.37 22.73
N LEU A 66 0.19 15.12 23.11
CA LEU A 66 0.98 14.82 24.32
C LEU A 66 2.39 15.41 24.25
N LEU A 67 3.05 15.28 23.10
CA LEU A 67 4.38 15.86 22.88
C LEU A 67 4.32 17.39 22.94
N GLY A 68 3.37 18.02 22.26
CA GLY A 68 3.16 19.46 22.29
C GLY A 68 2.92 19.99 23.71
N ALA A 69 2.03 19.35 24.47
CA ALA A 69 1.78 19.71 25.86
C ALA A 69 3.04 19.56 26.73
N SER A 70 3.84 18.51 26.50
CA SER A 70 5.10 18.27 27.22
C SER A 70 6.15 19.36 26.96
N PHE A 71 6.22 19.87 25.73
CA PHE A 71 7.11 20.97 25.36
C PHE A 71 6.66 22.32 25.92
N VAL A 72 5.35 22.60 25.93
CA VAL A 72 4.81 23.86 26.47
C VAL A 72 4.94 23.91 28.00
N HIS A 73 4.73 22.78 28.67
CA HIS A 73 4.70 22.75 30.14
C HIS A 73 6.08 22.85 30.77
N ARG A 74 7.09 22.24 30.14
CA ARG A 74 8.47 22.37 30.57
C ARG A 74 8.94 23.75 30.14
N LYS A 75 8.68 24.75 31.01
CA LYS A 75 9.06 26.16 30.91
C LYS A 75 10.48 26.24 30.34
N ILE A 76 10.60 26.37 29.02
CA ILE A 76 11.84 26.84 28.41
C ILE A 76 11.95 28.23 29.00
N SER A 77 12.91 28.47 29.88
CA SER A 77 12.94 29.68 30.72
C SER A 77 12.91 30.99 29.90
N ASN A 78 13.20 30.88 28.60
CA ASN A 78 12.67 31.71 27.53
C ASN A 78 12.70 30.83 26.28
N PRO A 79 11.56 30.32 25.74
CA PRO A 79 11.61 29.69 24.43
C PRO A 79 12.04 30.78 23.46
N LYS A 80 13.27 30.69 22.94
CA LYS A 80 13.64 31.55 21.81
C LYS A 80 12.57 31.33 20.75
N PRO A 81 11.95 32.38 20.18
CA PRO A 81 10.85 32.23 19.22
C PRO A 81 11.23 31.28 18.07
N THR A 82 12.52 31.22 17.74
CA THR A 82 13.11 30.28 16.79
C THR A 82 12.83 28.80 17.07
N SER A 83 12.76 28.34 18.33
CA SER A 83 12.53 26.92 18.64
C SER A 83 11.07 26.49 18.44
N VAL A 84 10.11 27.38 18.70
CA VAL A 84 8.69 27.11 18.47
C VAL A 84 8.38 27.17 16.98
N ILE A 85 8.96 28.16 16.28
CA ILE A 85 8.88 28.27 14.82
C ILE A 85 9.47 27.02 14.16
N PHE A 86 10.61 26.51 14.63
CA PHE A 86 11.22 25.29 14.08
C PHE A 86 10.31 24.05 14.20
N LEU A 87 9.64 23.85 15.34
CA LEU A 87 8.68 22.76 15.52
C LEU A 87 7.44 22.91 14.62
N LEU A 88 6.92 24.13 14.47
CA LEU A 88 5.81 24.41 13.56
C LEU A 88 6.21 24.19 12.10
N VAL A 89 7.42 24.61 11.71
CA VAL A 89 7.95 24.37 10.37
C VAL A 89 8.13 22.88 10.11
N ILE A 90 8.69 22.11 11.05
CA ILE A 90 8.81 20.65 10.90
C ILE A 90 7.43 20.00 10.78
N GLY A 91 6.47 20.41 11.62
CA GLY A 91 5.09 19.91 11.57
C GLY A 91 4.43 20.20 10.23
N LEU A 92 4.56 21.43 9.73
CA LEU A 92 4.02 21.88 8.45
C LEU A 92 4.72 21.18 7.28
N LEU A 93 6.04 20.99 7.34
CA LEU A 93 6.79 20.25 6.33
C LEU A 93 6.35 18.78 6.32
N SER A 94 6.15 18.17 7.49
CA SER A 94 5.68 16.78 7.61
C SER A 94 4.25 16.61 7.09
N SER A 95 3.35 17.57 7.34
CA SER A 95 1.98 17.51 6.83
C SER A 95 1.94 17.75 5.33
N LEU A 96 2.76 18.66 4.80
CA LEU A 96 2.96 18.81 3.35
C LEU A 96 3.42 17.50 2.72
N VAL A 97 4.47 16.86 3.27
CA VAL A 97 4.98 15.57 2.75
C VAL A 97 3.89 14.49 2.73
N VAL A 98 2.98 14.48 3.70
CA VAL A 98 1.84 13.55 3.75
C VAL A 98 0.75 13.92 2.72
N ILE A 99 0.39 15.21 2.60
CA ILE A 99 -0.64 15.69 1.64
C ILE A 99 -0.19 15.48 0.20
N PHE A 100 1.08 15.76 -0.11
CA PHE A 100 1.67 15.53 -1.42
C PHE A 100 1.94 14.04 -1.71
N ASN A 101 1.49 13.13 -0.84
CA ASN A 101 1.60 11.69 -0.99
C ASN A 101 3.06 11.19 -1.17
N LEU A 102 4.04 12.01 -0.79
CA LEU A 102 5.48 11.70 -0.91
C LEU A 102 5.89 10.55 0.02
N ALA A 103 5.19 10.38 1.15
CA ALA A 103 5.48 9.34 2.14
C ALA A 103 4.52 8.14 2.11
N PHE A 104 3.38 8.23 1.42
CA PHE A 104 2.35 7.19 1.40
C PHE A 104 1.77 7.01 -0.01
N GLN A 105 2.51 6.38 -0.94
CA GLN A 105 2.05 6.04 -2.30
C GLN A 105 0.97 4.93 -2.35
N LYS A 106 0.08 4.90 -1.35
CA LYS A 106 -0.93 3.86 -1.09
C LYS A 106 -1.81 3.63 -2.31
N PRO A 107 -1.76 2.48 -2.99
CA PRO A 107 -0.69 1.50 -3.06
C PRO A 107 -0.38 1.24 -4.54
N PHE A 108 0.82 1.58 -5.01
CA PHE A 108 1.29 1.31 -6.38
C PHE A 108 0.50 2.10 -7.42
N THR A 109 1.14 3.14 -7.96
CA THR A 109 0.59 4.18 -8.86
C THR A 109 -0.36 3.63 -9.94
N PRO A 110 -1.68 3.55 -9.68
CA PRO A 110 -2.57 2.78 -10.52
C PRO A 110 -2.81 3.48 -11.86
N ASN A 111 -2.70 4.81 -11.88
CA ASN A 111 -2.79 5.60 -13.11
C ASN A 111 -1.64 5.31 -14.09
N ILE A 112 -0.42 5.08 -13.60
CA ILE A 112 0.73 4.77 -14.46
C ILE A 112 0.60 3.34 -14.97
N VAL A 113 0.27 2.40 -14.07
CA VAL A 113 0.09 0.99 -14.44
C VAL A 113 -1.06 0.82 -15.43
N ALA A 114 -2.18 1.50 -15.20
CA ALA A 114 -3.32 1.48 -16.11
C ALA A 114 -2.95 2.02 -17.49
N ARG A 115 -2.18 3.12 -17.58
CA ARG A 115 -1.69 3.63 -18.87
C ARG A 115 -0.81 2.61 -19.61
N ASN A 116 0.02 1.85 -18.90
CA ASN A 116 0.81 0.78 -19.51
C ASN A 116 -0.08 -0.36 -20.01
N PHE A 117 -1.10 -0.74 -19.22
CA PHE A 117 -2.05 -1.79 -19.62
C PHE A 117 -2.90 -1.40 -20.82
N THR A 118 -3.21 -0.11 -20.99
CA THR A 118 -4.07 0.43 -22.05
C THR A 118 -3.29 1.02 -23.22
N GLN A 119 -2.02 0.64 -23.44
CA GLN A 119 -1.26 1.12 -24.59
C GLN A 119 -1.85 0.66 -25.93
N SER A 120 -2.56 -0.46 -25.94
CA SER A 120 -3.17 -1.06 -27.13
C SER A 120 -4.70 -1.16 -26.99
N PRO A 121 -5.48 -0.91 -28.06
CA PRO A 121 -6.95 -0.99 -28.02
C PRO A 121 -7.49 -2.43 -28.10
N GLU A 122 -6.62 -3.43 -28.21
CA GLU A 122 -7.03 -4.83 -28.33
C GLU A 122 -7.68 -5.39 -27.04
N PRO A 123 -8.44 -6.51 -27.11
CA PRO A 123 -9.00 -7.18 -25.94
C PRO A 123 -7.93 -7.53 -24.92
N LEU A 124 -8.19 -7.15 -23.66
CA LEU A 124 -7.20 -7.13 -22.59
C LEU A 124 -7.62 -8.08 -21.46
N ALA A 125 -6.73 -8.96 -21.03
CA ALA A 125 -6.89 -9.71 -19.79
C ALA A 125 -5.81 -9.30 -18.79
N ILE A 126 -6.19 -9.13 -17.53
CA ILE A 126 -5.27 -8.81 -16.44
C ILE A 126 -5.44 -9.88 -15.36
N VAL A 127 -4.37 -10.62 -15.10
CA VAL A 127 -4.31 -11.65 -14.07
C VAL A 127 -3.51 -11.13 -12.89
N ILE A 128 -4.13 -11.17 -11.72
CA ILE A 128 -3.55 -10.71 -10.45
C ILE A 128 -3.59 -11.85 -9.44
N PRO A 129 -2.49 -12.60 -9.31
CA PRO A 129 -2.25 -13.50 -8.20
C PRO A 129 -2.14 -12.71 -6.88
N TYR A 130 -2.80 -13.17 -5.82
CA TYR A 130 -2.76 -12.52 -4.50
C TYR A 130 -2.39 -13.53 -3.41
N GLY A 131 -1.47 -13.14 -2.51
CA GLY A 131 -1.12 -13.93 -1.32
C GLY A 131 -1.70 -13.34 -0.03
N ASN A 132 -1.94 -12.03 -0.02
CA ASN A 132 -2.44 -11.30 1.14
C ASN A 132 -3.45 -10.21 0.71
N SER A 133 -4.05 -9.51 1.69
CA SER A 133 -5.03 -8.46 1.43
C SER A 133 -4.44 -7.21 0.77
N LEU A 134 -3.13 -6.98 0.87
CA LEU A 134 -2.46 -5.85 0.22
C LEU A 134 -2.37 -6.08 -1.29
N ASP A 135 -2.00 -7.28 -1.72
CA ASP A 135 -1.95 -7.66 -3.15
C ASP A 135 -3.33 -7.56 -3.79
N LEU A 136 -4.38 -7.98 -3.07
CA LEU A 136 -5.76 -7.85 -3.53
C LEU A 136 -6.18 -6.38 -3.66
N ALA A 137 -5.88 -5.55 -2.66
CA ALA A 137 -6.20 -4.12 -2.69
C ALA A 137 -5.46 -3.37 -3.82
N LEU A 138 -4.22 -3.76 -4.08
CA LEU A 138 -3.42 -3.28 -5.22
C LEU A 138 -4.05 -3.71 -6.55
N GLY A 139 -4.37 -4.99 -6.71
CA GLY A 139 -4.98 -5.48 -7.94
C GLY A 139 -6.30 -4.78 -8.26
N LEU A 140 -7.13 -4.55 -7.24
CA LEU A 140 -8.37 -3.79 -7.37
C LEU A 140 -8.13 -2.32 -7.71
N SER A 141 -7.05 -1.70 -7.20
CA SER A 141 -6.71 -0.33 -7.55
C SER A 141 -6.31 -0.19 -9.02
N TYR A 142 -5.57 -1.17 -9.56
CA TYR A 142 -5.23 -1.24 -10.98
C TYR A 142 -6.46 -1.48 -11.84
N ALA A 143 -7.28 -2.46 -11.47
CA ALA A 143 -8.53 -2.78 -12.15
C ALA A 143 -9.43 -1.54 -12.30
N LEU A 144 -9.61 -0.79 -11.20
CA LEU A 144 -10.39 0.43 -11.20
C LEU A 144 -9.81 1.50 -12.13
N ALA A 145 -8.48 1.72 -12.09
CA ALA A 145 -7.83 2.72 -12.94
C ALA A 145 -7.87 2.35 -14.43
N VAL A 146 -7.75 1.07 -14.78
CA VAL A 146 -7.93 0.59 -16.16
C VAL A 146 -9.35 0.84 -16.63
N GLY A 147 -10.35 0.51 -15.81
CA GLY A 147 -11.76 0.77 -16.12
C GLY A 147 -12.11 2.25 -16.29
N GLN A 148 -11.30 3.17 -15.74
CA GLN A 148 -11.45 4.62 -15.96
C GLN A 148 -10.84 5.08 -17.28
N LEU A 149 -9.81 4.39 -17.79
CA LEU A 149 -9.11 4.76 -19.02
C LEU A 149 -9.71 4.10 -20.27
N ARG A 150 -10.18 2.85 -20.17
CA ARG A 150 -10.85 2.15 -21.27
C ARG A 150 -12.31 2.58 -21.35
N GLN A 151 -12.77 2.92 -22.55
CA GLN A 151 -14.19 3.22 -22.76
C GLN A 151 -15.03 1.94 -22.63
N GLN A 152 -16.31 2.08 -22.27
CA GLN A 152 -17.23 1.00 -21.92
C GLN A 152 -17.44 -0.11 -23.00
N HIS A 153 -16.83 0.03 -24.18
CA HIS A 153 -16.92 -0.89 -25.32
C HIS A 153 -15.67 -1.74 -25.56
N GLU A 154 -14.60 -1.58 -24.76
CA GLU A 154 -13.38 -2.38 -24.88
C GLU A 154 -13.39 -3.55 -23.89
N GLU A 155 -13.45 -4.78 -24.40
CA GLU A 155 -13.43 -6.01 -23.59
C GLU A 155 -12.18 -6.05 -22.69
N THR A 156 -12.42 -6.18 -21.39
CA THR A 156 -11.40 -6.22 -20.36
C THR A 156 -11.76 -7.28 -19.33
N ASP A 157 -11.00 -8.37 -19.30
CA ASP A 157 -11.16 -9.45 -18.35
C ASP A 157 -10.21 -9.27 -17.16
N LEU A 158 -10.75 -9.35 -15.96
CA LEU A 158 -10.02 -9.19 -14.71
C LEU A 158 -10.11 -10.47 -13.91
N VAL A 159 -8.96 -11.11 -13.67
CA VAL A 159 -8.90 -12.41 -12.98
C VAL A 159 -8.01 -12.31 -11.75
N PHE A 160 -8.57 -12.67 -10.60
CA PHE A 160 -7.83 -12.75 -9.34
C PHE A 160 -7.59 -14.21 -8.98
N LEU A 161 -6.33 -14.58 -8.76
CA LEU A 161 -5.92 -15.96 -8.46
C LEU A 161 -5.28 -16.06 -7.08
N ASP A 162 -5.67 -17.04 -6.29
CA ASP A 162 -5.04 -17.30 -4.98
C ASP A 162 -3.62 -17.87 -5.19
N ASN A 163 -2.62 -17.18 -4.64
CA ASN A 163 -1.19 -17.54 -4.72
C ASN A 163 -0.63 -18.08 -3.39
N ARG A 164 -1.47 -18.40 -2.39
CA ARG A 164 -0.98 -18.94 -1.10
C ARG A 164 -0.28 -20.29 -1.23
N GLN A 165 -0.53 -21.02 -2.32
CA GLN A 165 0.09 -22.31 -2.64
C GLN A 165 1.30 -22.17 -3.58
N GLY A 166 1.66 -20.95 -3.98
CA GLY A 166 2.79 -20.65 -4.88
C GLY A 166 2.42 -20.56 -6.36
N TYR A 167 3.33 -19.98 -7.14
CA TYR A 167 3.10 -19.57 -8.52
C TYR A 167 2.90 -20.72 -9.51
N GLU A 168 3.41 -21.92 -9.23
CA GLU A 168 3.14 -23.10 -10.08
C GLU A 168 1.64 -23.38 -10.20
N THR A 169 0.91 -23.27 -9.09
CA THR A 169 -0.55 -23.44 -9.09
C THR A 169 -1.28 -22.32 -9.83
N VAL A 170 -0.70 -21.12 -9.84
CA VAL A 170 -1.22 -19.96 -10.57
C VAL A 170 -1.06 -20.21 -12.07
N TRP A 171 0.12 -20.65 -12.53
CA TRP A 171 0.37 -20.95 -13.94
C TRP A 171 -0.54 -22.05 -14.47
N GLN A 172 -0.75 -23.10 -13.69
CA GLN A 172 -1.70 -24.15 -14.03
C GLN A 172 -3.12 -23.60 -14.15
N LYS A 173 -3.60 -22.81 -13.17
CA LYS A 173 -4.95 -22.21 -13.23
C LYS A 173 -5.12 -21.29 -14.43
N ILE A 174 -4.10 -20.50 -14.79
CA ILE A 174 -4.14 -19.65 -15.98
C ILE A 174 -4.37 -20.49 -17.24
N SER A 175 -3.74 -21.66 -17.32
CA SER A 175 -3.92 -22.55 -18.47
C SER A 175 -5.32 -23.12 -18.63
N GLU A 176 -6.10 -23.13 -17.55
CA GLU A 176 -7.49 -23.60 -17.54
C GLU A 176 -8.51 -22.48 -17.81
N LEU A 177 -8.07 -21.21 -17.86
CA LEU A 177 -8.98 -20.07 -18.01
C LEU A 177 -9.49 -19.92 -19.46
N PRO A 178 -10.81 -19.73 -19.65
CA PRO A 178 -11.39 -19.48 -20.96
C PRO A 178 -11.31 -17.99 -21.34
N LEU A 179 -10.11 -17.42 -21.39
CA LEU A 179 -9.89 -16.00 -21.71
C LEU A 179 -9.71 -15.78 -23.22
N CYS A 180 -10.47 -14.85 -23.80
CA CYS A 180 -10.36 -14.45 -25.21
C CYS A 180 -9.64 -13.10 -25.35
N ALA A 181 -8.43 -12.98 -24.82
CA ALA A 181 -7.65 -11.74 -24.87
C ALA A 181 -6.46 -11.85 -25.85
N ARG A 182 -6.12 -10.72 -26.51
CA ARG A 182 -4.89 -10.60 -27.31
C ARG A 182 -3.70 -10.15 -26.48
N ASN A 183 -3.96 -9.32 -25.47
CA ASN A 183 -2.96 -8.85 -24.53
C ASN A 183 -3.31 -9.40 -23.14
N LEU A 184 -2.38 -10.14 -22.55
CA LEU A 184 -2.50 -10.71 -21.22
C LEU A 184 -1.43 -10.10 -20.32
N TRP A 185 -1.84 -9.32 -19.33
CA TRP A 185 -0.95 -8.81 -18.29
C TRP A 185 -0.99 -9.72 -17.08
N ILE A 186 0.18 -9.99 -16.53
CA ILE A 186 0.33 -10.73 -15.28
C ILE A 186 1.05 -9.84 -14.29
N VAL A 187 0.40 -9.52 -13.18
CA VAL A 187 1.01 -8.81 -12.06
C VAL A 187 1.60 -9.85 -11.12
N GLY A 188 2.90 -9.84 -10.86
CA GLY A 188 3.55 -10.92 -10.10
C GLY A 188 4.12 -10.47 -8.76
N PRO A 189 3.33 -10.22 -7.70
CA PRO A 189 3.85 -9.87 -6.38
C PRO A 189 5.02 -10.77 -5.93
N GLY A 190 6.21 -10.21 -5.76
CA GLY A 190 7.39 -10.95 -5.31
C GLY A 190 8.09 -11.83 -6.37
N LEU A 191 7.71 -11.76 -7.65
CA LEU A 191 8.46 -12.40 -8.74
C LEU A 191 9.68 -11.57 -9.18
N PHE A 192 10.64 -12.26 -9.78
CA PHE A 192 11.74 -11.66 -10.55
C PHE A 192 11.48 -11.85 -12.05
N ASP A 193 12.15 -11.07 -12.89
CA ASP A 193 11.93 -10.98 -14.33
C ASP A 193 12.05 -12.35 -15.02
N ASP A 194 13.01 -13.16 -14.57
CA ASP A 194 13.33 -14.52 -15.02
C ASP A 194 12.39 -15.60 -14.43
N SER A 195 11.51 -15.24 -13.51
CA SER A 195 10.49 -16.16 -12.95
C SER A 195 9.21 -16.21 -13.78
N PHE A 196 9.06 -15.31 -14.75
CA PHE A 196 7.92 -15.31 -15.66
C PHE A 196 8.14 -16.38 -16.76
N PRO A 197 7.19 -17.31 -16.97
CA PRO A 197 7.33 -18.32 -18.01
C PRO A 197 7.38 -17.68 -19.40
N SER A 198 8.20 -18.21 -20.30
CA SER A 198 8.33 -17.64 -21.66
C SER A 198 7.08 -17.84 -22.52
N ARG A 199 6.30 -18.88 -22.21
CA ARG A 199 5.05 -19.23 -22.90
C ARG A 199 3.99 -19.64 -21.90
N LEU A 200 2.76 -19.22 -22.19
CA LEU A 200 1.55 -19.61 -21.48
C LEU A 200 0.52 -20.08 -22.49
N SER A 201 -0.06 -21.24 -22.25
CA SER A 201 -1.23 -21.72 -22.99
C SER A 201 -2.49 -21.29 -22.26
N LEU A 202 -3.54 -20.89 -22.99
CA LEU A 202 -4.88 -20.65 -22.44
C LEU A 202 -5.87 -21.70 -22.95
N ALA A 203 -6.85 -22.08 -22.12
CA ALA A 203 -7.85 -23.09 -22.49
C ALA A 203 -8.76 -22.64 -23.65
N ALA A 204 -9.01 -21.33 -23.75
CA ALA A 204 -9.76 -20.79 -24.87
C ALA A 204 -8.96 -20.89 -26.17
N GLN A 205 -9.49 -21.66 -27.14
CA GLN A 205 -9.07 -21.68 -28.54
C GLN A 205 -7.60 -22.07 -28.80
N GLN A 206 -6.99 -22.89 -27.93
CA GLN A 206 -5.56 -23.25 -28.04
C GLN A 206 -4.67 -22.01 -28.22
N THR A 207 -4.99 -20.94 -27.49
CA THR A 207 -4.28 -19.67 -27.63
C THR A 207 -2.95 -19.75 -26.91
N SER A 208 -1.88 -19.46 -27.63
CA SER A 208 -0.52 -19.43 -27.12
C SER A 208 -0.06 -18.00 -26.92
N CYS A 209 0.30 -17.69 -25.67
CA CYS A 209 0.72 -16.37 -25.23
C CYS A 209 2.23 -16.38 -25.01
N ASN A 210 2.94 -15.62 -25.83
CA ASN A 210 4.39 -15.45 -25.69
C ASN A 210 4.70 -14.17 -24.90
N ILE A 211 5.70 -14.25 -24.04
CA ILE A 211 6.18 -13.10 -23.27
C ILE A 211 6.69 -12.00 -24.21
N ASP A 212 6.34 -10.74 -23.95
CA ASP A 212 6.95 -9.58 -24.60
C ASP A 212 8.04 -9.00 -23.72
N ILE A 213 9.29 -9.37 -24.00
CA ILE A 213 10.47 -8.97 -23.21
C ILE A 213 10.63 -7.44 -23.16
N GLY A 214 10.10 -6.71 -24.15
CA GLY A 214 10.16 -5.24 -24.16
C GLY A 214 9.17 -4.56 -23.22
N GLU A 215 8.18 -5.29 -22.72
CA GLU A 215 7.04 -4.76 -21.96
C GLU A 215 7.01 -5.33 -20.53
N PHE A 216 8.17 -5.28 -19.87
CA PHE A 216 8.34 -5.56 -18.46
C PHE A 216 8.44 -4.26 -17.66
N TYR A 217 7.69 -4.17 -16.57
CA TYR A 217 7.72 -3.01 -15.70
C TYR A 217 7.67 -3.42 -14.23
N ARG A 218 8.16 -2.53 -13.37
CA ARG A 218 8.11 -2.74 -11.92
C ARG A 218 7.78 -1.42 -11.21
N VAL A 219 6.71 -1.45 -10.40
CA VAL A 219 6.35 -0.36 -9.50
C VAL A 219 6.57 -0.86 -8.07
N GLY A 220 7.59 -0.34 -7.39
CA GLY A 220 8.01 -0.85 -6.08
C GLY A 220 8.45 -2.32 -6.15
N SER A 221 7.82 -3.18 -5.36
CA SER A 221 8.09 -4.64 -5.34
C SER A 221 7.15 -5.47 -6.22
N TYR A 222 6.36 -4.83 -7.09
CA TYR A 222 5.32 -5.48 -7.88
C TYR A 222 5.68 -5.40 -9.37
N PRO A 223 6.34 -6.43 -9.91
CA PRO A 223 6.56 -6.53 -11.35
C PRO A 223 5.26 -6.86 -12.07
N TYR A 224 5.18 -6.46 -13.33
CA TYR A 224 4.14 -6.89 -14.24
C TYR A 224 4.69 -7.04 -15.66
N GLN A 225 4.19 -8.05 -16.34
CA GLN A 225 4.72 -8.51 -17.62
C GLN A 225 3.57 -8.66 -18.62
N LEU A 226 3.77 -8.14 -19.83
CA LEU A 226 2.85 -8.37 -20.95
C LEU A 226 3.16 -9.69 -21.65
N TYR A 227 2.09 -10.39 -22.01
CA TYR A 227 2.10 -11.51 -22.93
C TYR A 227 1.21 -11.18 -24.13
N ARG A 228 1.70 -11.49 -25.32
CA ARG A 228 0.93 -11.39 -26.56
C ARG A 228 0.40 -12.75 -26.96
N CYS A 229 -0.92 -12.85 -26.99
CA CYS A 229 -1.66 -14.06 -27.27
C CYS A 229 -2.05 -14.11 -28.75
N ARG A 230 -1.78 -15.26 -29.37
CA ARG A 230 -2.17 -15.55 -30.75
C ARG A 230 -2.84 -16.91 -30.80
N LEU A 231 -3.85 -17.01 -31.66
CA LEU A 231 -4.45 -18.29 -32.00
C LEU A 231 -3.39 -19.15 -32.68
N GLU A 232 -3.11 -20.32 -32.13
CA GLU A 232 -2.35 -21.34 -32.85
C GLU A 232 -3.27 -21.89 -33.93
N LEU A 233 -3.09 -21.41 -35.16
CA LEU A 233 -3.69 -22.03 -36.35
C LEU A 233 -2.87 -23.29 -36.63
N GLU A 234 -3.44 -24.46 -36.34
CA GLU A 234 -2.99 -25.74 -36.90
C GLU A 234 -3.20 -25.80 -38.42
#